data_AF-A0A7S0I793-F1
#
_entry.id   AF-A0A7S0I793-F1
#
_cell.length_a   1.000
_cell.length_b   1.000
_cell.length_c   1.000
_cell.angle_alpha   90.00
_cell.angle_beta   90.00
_cell.angle_gamma   90.00
#
_symmetry.space_group_name_H-M   'P 1'
#
loop_
_entity.id
_entity.type
_entity.pdbx_description
1 polymer ?
#
loop_
_entity_poly.entity_id
_entity_poly.type
_entity_poly.pdbx_seq_one_letter_code
_entity_poly.pdbx_strand_id
1 'polypeptide(L)'
;ASHTDLARAFLGWLDDRGHRLVRAEKKIYWYDPEHGVYLESEKLRRVRRYMNACPALPKANRGETGFQSKLIVQIEGLLEDDRAFHDKIIDTTLRKIPFSNGVYCCETQRLVDYDAD
;
A
#
# COMPACT_ATOMS: atom_id res chain seq x y z
N ALA A 1 15.57 -11.75 -17.71
CA ALA A 1 14.85 -10.54 -17.28
C ALA A 1 15.70 -9.80 -16.27
N SER A 2 15.82 -8.48 -16.37
CA SER A 2 16.49 -7.70 -15.32
C SER A 2 15.65 -7.70 -14.04
N HIS A 3 16.25 -7.41 -12.89
CA HIS A 3 15.47 -7.26 -11.64
C HIS A 3 14.45 -6.12 -11.74
N THR A 4 14.72 -5.10 -12.55
CA THR A 4 13.82 -3.97 -12.81
C THR A 4 12.60 -4.41 -13.63
N ASP A 5 12.78 -5.26 -14.65
CA ASP A 5 11.66 -5.81 -15.43
C ASP A 5 10.76 -6.70 -14.57
N LEU A 6 11.38 -7.52 -13.71
CA LEU A 6 10.66 -8.35 -12.75
C LEU A 6 9.88 -7.51 -11.74
N ALA A 7 10.46 -6.40 -11.28
CA ALA A 7 9.78 -5.47 -10.37
C ALA A 7 8.57 -4.82 -11.05
N ARG A 8 8.71 -4.40 -12.31
CA ARG A 8 7.59 -3.82 -13.09
C ARG A 8 6.48 -4.84 -13.34
N ALA A 9 6.85 -6.07 -13.71
CA ALA A 9 5.88 -7.15 -13.90
C ALA A 9 5.15 -7.52 -12.59
N PHE A 10 5.88 -7.51 -11.47
CA PHE A 10 5.29 -7.71 -10.15
C PHE A 10 4.33 -6.58 -9.77
N LEU A 11 4.69 -5.32 -10.01
CA LEU A 11 3.82 -4.16 -9.76
C LEU A 11 2.52 -4.24 -10.58
N GLY A 12 2.60 -4.56 -11.88
CA GLY A 12 1.41 -4.75 -12.71
C GLY A 12 0.51 -5.87 -12.18
N TRP A 13 1.11 -7.02 -11.83
CA TRP A 13 0.37 -8.13 -11.25
C TRP A 13 -0.31 -7.80 -9.91
N LEU A 14 0.30 -6.90 -9.12
CA LEU A 14 -0.22 -6.42 -7.84
C LEU A 14 -1.39 -5.45 -8.05
N ASP A 15 -1.28 -4.54 -9.02
CA ASP A 15 -2.33 -3.58 -9.39
C ASP A 15 -3.56 -4.27 -10.00
N ASP A 16 -3.37 -5.32 -10.81
CA ASP A 16 -4.44 -6.19 -11.32
C ASP A 16 -5.28 -6.83 -10.20
N ARG A 17 -4.71 -6.91 -8.98
CA ARG A 17 -5.36 -7.44 -7.77
C ARG A 17 -5.92 -6.37 -6.85
N GLY A 18 -5.89 -5.12 -7.29
CA GLY A 18 -6.39 -3.98 -6.55
C GLY A 18 -5.45 -3.48 -5.46
N HIS A 19 -4.20 -3.97 -5.39
CA HIS A 19 -3.21 -3.40 -4.48
C HIS A 19 -2.52 -2.20 -5.12
N ARG A 20 -2.21 -1.18 -4.33
CA ARG A 20 -1.44 -0.02 -4.81
C ARG A 20 -0.31 0.35 -3.88
N LEU A 21 0.84 0.68 -4.44
CA LEU A 21 1.99 1.21 -3.72
C LEU A 21 2.19 2.67 -4.14
N VAL A 22 2.34 3.55 -3.16
CA VAL A 22 2.57 4.97 -3.38
C VAL A 22 3.74 5.40 -2.50
N ARG A 23 4.65 6.22 -3.03
CA ARG A 23 5.64 6.92 -2.24
C ARG A 23 5.14 8.34 -1.97
N ALA A 24 5.24 8.77 -0.72
CA ALA A 24 4.96 10.14 -0.32
C ALA A 24 5.87 10.51 0.86
N GLU A 25 6.49 11.70 0.83
CA GLU A 25 7.36 12.22 1.90
C GLU A 25 8.44 11.22 2.35
N LYS A 26 9.07 10.52 1.39
CA LYS A 26 10.08 9.46 1.62
C LYS A 26 9.56 8.20 2.31
N LYS A 27 8.26 8.12 2.58
CA LYS A 27 7.58 6.93 3.09
C LYS A 27 6.88 6.20 1.95
N ILE A 28 6.57 4.93 2.19
CA ILE A 28 5.83 4.11 1.23
C ILE A 28 4.54 3.67 1.89
N TYR A 29 3.44 3.92 1.19
CA TYR A 29 2.10 3.56 1.57
C TYR A 29 1.63 2.41 0.68
N TRP A 30 0.95 1.45 1.29
CA TRP A 30 0.38 0.30 0.61
C TRP A 30 -1.12 0.25 0.85
N TYR A 31 -1.89 0.23 -0.23
CA TYR A 31 -3.30 -0.08 -0.21
C TYR A 31 -3.49 -1.59 -0.33
N ASP A 32 -4.07 -2.17 0.72
CA ASP A 32 -4.50 -3.55 0.74
C ASP A 32 -6.04 -3.61 0.60
N PRO A 33 -6.58 -4.15 -0.49
CA PRO A 33 -8.03 -4.25 -0.70
C PRO A 33 -8.72 -5.08 0.39
N GLU A 34 -8.02 -5.99 1.08
CA GLU A 34 -8.58 -6.72 2.24
C GLU A 34 -8.91 -5.77 3.41
N HIS A 35 -8.14 -4.70 3.58
CA HIS A 35 -8.28 -3.75 4.68
C HIS A 35 -8.99 -2.45 4.27
N GLY A 36 -9.04 -2.17 2.96
CA GLY A 36 -9.71 -0.99 2.41
C GLY A 36 -9.03 0.35 2.72
N VAL A 37 -7.83 0.33 3.31
CA VAL A 37 -7.09 1.52 3.71
C VAL A 37 -5.63 1.47 3.27
N TYR A 38 -5.05 2.64 3.03
CA TYR A 38 -3.61 2.79 2.85
C TYR A 38 -2.91 2.74 4.21
N LEU A 39 -1.94 1.84 4.34
CA LEU A 39 -1.11 1.70 5.53
C LEU A 39 0.32 2.08 5.19
N GLU A 40 0.99 2.78 6.10
CA GLU A 40 2.44 2.95 6.01
C GLU A 40 3.09 1.56 6.03
N SER A 41 3.87 1.25 5.00
CA SER A 41 4.43 -0.07 4.79
C SER A 41 5.93 -0.03 5.04
N GLU A 42 6.34 -0.33 6.27
CA GLU A 42 7.76 -0.46 6.59
C GLU A 42 8.38 -1.61 5.77
N LYS A 43 9.28 -1.23 4.85
CA LYS A 43 10.11 -2.16 4.05
C LYS A 43 9.31 -3.18 3.23
N LEU A 44 8.05 -2.89 2.93
CA LEU A 44 7.17 -3.73 2.11
C LEU A 44 7.13 -5.21 2.56
N ARG A 45 7.32 -5.49 3.86
CA ARG A 45 7.41 -6.89 4.35
C ARG A 45 6.15 -7.69 4.05
N ARG A 46 4.98 -7.07 4.21
CA ARG A 46 3.68 -7.68 3.91
C ARG A 46 3.53 -8.00 2.43
N VAL A 47 4.21 -7.25 1.54
CA VAL A 47 4.18 -7.48 0.09
C VAL A 47 4.91 -8.77 -0.30
N ARG A 48 5.83 -9.29 0.53
CA ARG A 48 6.57 -10.54 0.26
C ARG A 48 5.66 -11.75 0.09
N ARG A 49 4.52 -11.80 0.79
CA ARG A 49 3.52 -12.89 0.63
C ARG A 49 3.02 -12.97 -0.81
N TYR A 50 2.90 -11.83 -1.47
CA TYR A 50 2.47 -11.72 -2.87
C TYR A 50 3.60 -12.02 -3.84
N MET A 51 4.86 -11.71 -3.50
CA MET A 51 6.01 -12.13 -4.30
C MET A 51 6.10 -13.65 -4.42
N ASN A 52 5.76 -14.37 -3.35
CA ASN A 52 5.69 -15.83 -3.38
C ASN A 52 4.62 -16.35 -4.36
N ALA A 53 3.50 -15.64 -4.47
CA ALA A 53 2.34 -16.01 -5.28
C ALA A 53 2.41 -15.52 -6.74
N CYS A 54 3.31 -14.57 -7.05
CA CYS A 54 3.35 -13.94 -8.36
C CYS A 54 3.91 -14.89 -9.44
N PRO A 55 3.13 -15.25 -10.48
CA PRO A 55 3.55 -16.13 -11.56
C PRO A 55 4.61 -15.48 -12.47
N ALA A 56 4.68 -14.15 -12.53
CA ALA A 56 5.66 -13.41 -13.33
C ALA A 56 7.08 -13.47 -12.74
N LEU A 57 7.23 -13.81 -11.46
CA LEU A 57 8.53 -14.00 -10.83
C LEU A 57 9.06 -15.43 -11.04
N PRO A 58 10.37 -15.67 -11.15
CA PRO A 58 10.91 -17.02 -11.31
C PRO A 58 10.58 -17.93 -10.11
N LYS A 59 9.95 -19.09 -10.35
CA LYS A 59 9.50 -20.00 -9.28
C LYS A 59 10.62 -20.42 -8.32
N ALA A 60 11.84 -20.60 -8.83
CA ALA A 60 13.02 -20.95 -8.04
C ALA A 60 13.40 -19.90 -6.99
N ASN A 61 13.06 -18.62 -7.22
CA ASN A 61 13.48 -17.50 -6.38
C ASN A 61 12.34 -16.92 -5.52
N ARG A 62 11.10 -17.37 -5.72
CA ARG A 62 9.89 -16.78 -5.09
C ARG A 62 10.00 -16.70 -3.57
N GLY A 63 10.60 -17.68 -2.89
CA GLY A 63 10.83 -17.69 -1.44
C GLY A 63 12.22 -17.26 -0.96
N GLU A 64 13.09 -16.82 -1.86
CA GLU A 64 14.48 -16.47 -1.52
C GLU A 64 14.54 -15.04 -0.97
N THR A 65 14.86 -14.89 0.33
CA THR A 65 14.92 -13.58 1.01
C THR A 65 15.86 -12.59 0.32
N GLY A 66 16.98 -13.06 -0.24
CA GLY A 66 17.94 -12.22 -0.95
C GLY A 66 17.36 -11.66 -2.24
N PHE A 67 16.69 -12.50 -3.03
CA PHE A 67 15.98 -12.08 -4.24
C PHE A 67 14.85 -11.10 -3.91
N GLN A 68 13.99 -11.42 -2.94
CA GLN A 68 12.90 -10.55 -2.50
C GLN A 68 13.41 -9.18 -2.04
N SER A 69 14.52 -9.14 -1.30
CA SER A 69 15.10 -7.87 -0.83
C SER A 69 15.62 -7.02 -2.00
N LYS A 70 16.28 -7.63 -2.99
CA LYS A 70 16.69 -6.93 -4.22
C LYS A 70 15.49 -6.41 -5.00
N LEU A 71 14.44 -7.21 -5.10
CA LEU A 71 13.22 -6.83 -5.80
C LEU A 71 12.51 -5.66 -5.12
N ILE A 72 12.43 -5.66 -3.78
CA ILE A 72 11.91 -4.53 -3.00
C ILE A 72 12.67 -3.26 -3.32
N VAL A 73 14.01 -3.26 -3.30
CA VAL A 73 14.80 -2.07 -3.64
C VAL A 73 14.49 -1.55 -5.05
N GLN A 74 14.28 -2.45 -6.02
CA GLN A 74 13.88 -2.05 -7.38
C GLN A 74 12.47 -1.45 -7.41
N ILE A 75 11.51 -2.05 -6.71
CA ILE A 75 10.14 -1.53 -6.58
C ILE A 75 10.18 -0.14 -5.96
N GLU A 76 10.88 0.03 -4.84
CA GLU A 76 11.06 1.32 -4.20
C GLU A 76 11.66 2.34 -5.17
N GLY A 77 12.67 1.95 -5.97
CA GLY A 77 13.24 2.83 -6.99
C GLY A 77 12.27 3.24 -8.12
N LEU A 78 11.25 2.43 -8.39
CA LEU A 78 10.26 2.68 -9.45
C LEU A 78 9.09 3.55 -8.99
N LEU A 79 8.86 3.72 -7.68
CA LEU A 79 7.78 4.55 -7.16
C LEU A 79 8.13 6.03 -7.24
N GLU A 80 7.35 6.77 -8.03
CA GLU A 80 7.38 8.23 -8.04
C GLU A 80 6.79 8.79 -6.75
N ASP A 81 7.33 9.93 -6.32
CA ASP A 81 6.89 10.63 -5.10
C ASP A 81 5.63 11.44 -5.40
N ASP A 82 4.49 11.03 -4.84
CA ASP A 82 3.21 11.76 -4.92
C ASP A 82 3.08 12.71 -3.73
N ARG A 83 3.48 13.97 -3.95
CA ARG A 83 3.43 15.02 -2.92
C ARG A 83 2.01 15.38 -2.48
N ALA A 84 1.00 15.10 -3.29
CA ALA A 84 -0.40 15.37 -2.98
C ALA A 84 -1.11 14.16 -2.34
N PHE A 85 -0.38 13.06 -2.09
CA PHE A 85 -0.96 11.83 -1.56
C PHE A 85 -1.64 12.04 -0.20
N HIS A 86 -1.03 12.85 0.68
CA HIS A 86 -1.61 13.13 2.00
C HIS A 86 -2.91 13.92 1.95
N ASP A 87 -3.04 14.86 1.02
CA ASP A 87 -4.29 15.58 0.80
C ASP A 87 -5.36 14.59 0.27
N LYS A 88 -5.00 13.74 -0.69
CA LYS A 88 -5.91 12.74 -1.28
C LYS A 88 -6.37 11.67 -0.27
N ILE A 89 -5.47 11.12 0.54
CA ILE A 89 -5.78 10.02 1.46
C ILE A 89 -6.71 10.47 2.60
N ILE A 90 -6.57 11.72 3.05
CA ILE A 90 -7.48 12.32 4.05
C ILE A 90 -8.90 12.39 3.48
N ASP A 91 -9.02 12.86 2.24
CA ASP A 91 -10.32 12.96 1.55
C ASP A 91 -10.95 11.59 1.24
N THR A 92 -10.15 10.57 0.94
CA THR A 92 -10.68 9.27 0.49
C THR A 92 -10.84 8.22 1.59
N THR A 93 -9.90 8.14 2.54
CA THR A 93 -9.67 6.93 3.35
C THR A 93 -9.95 7.15 4.83
N LEU A 94 -9.62 8.33 5.36
CA LEU A 94 -9.79 8.67 6.77
C LEU A 94 -11.13 9.38 7.02
N ARG A 95 -12.20 8.99 6.30
CA ARG A 95 -13.57 9.57 6.34
C ARG A 95 -14.22 9.60 7.74
N LYS A 96 -13.47 9.32 8.79
CA LYS A 96 -13.80 9.40 10.19
C LYS A 96 -12.72 10.24 10.89
N ILE A 97 -13.09 11.45 11.27
CA ILE A 97 -12.22 12.40 11.98
C ILE A 97 -12.56 12.33 13.47
N PRO A 98 -11.65 11.90 14.35
CA PRO A 98 -11.89 11.87 15.78
C PRO A 98 -11.86 13.29 16.38
N PHE A 99 -12.91 13.63 17.12
CA PHE A 99 -13.03 14.81 17.97
C PHE A 99 -13.08 14.38 19.44
N SER A 100 -12.99 15.34 20.37
CA SER A 100 -13.09 15.07 21.81
C SER A 100 -14.45 14.52 22.24
N ASN A 101 -15.51 14.82 21.48
CA ASN A 101 -16.89 14.45 21.78
C ASN A 101 -17.48 13.41 20.82
N GLY A 102 -16.70 12.86 19.89
CA GLY A 102 -17.20 11.84 18.96
C GLY A 102 -16.32 11.67 17.73
N VAL A 103 -16.79 10.90 16.77
CA VAL A 103 -16.15 10.70 15.47
C VAL A 103 -17.01 11.33 14.39
N TYR A 104 -16.46 12.31 13.67
CA TYR A 104 -17.12 12.92 12.53
C TYR A 104 -16.98 12.02 11.32
N CYS A 105 -18.09 11.44 10.87
CA CYS A 105 -18.16 10.63 9.67
C CYS A 105 -18.41 11.55 8.47
N CYS A 106 -17.40 11.69 7.61
CA CYS A 106 -17.45 12.49 6.38
C CYS A 106 -18.47 11.96 5.36
N GLU A 107 -18.82 10.67 5.41
CA GLU A 107 -19.85 10.08 4.52
C GLU A 107 -21.25 10.52 4.90
N THR A 108 -21.56 10.47 6.21
CA THR A 108 -22.89 10.86 6.71
C THR A 108 -22.96 12.35 7.06
N GLN A 109 -21.84 13.06 6.98
CA GLN A 109 -21.66 14.45 7.44
C GLN A 109 -22.21 14.67 8.86
N ARG A 110 -21.93 13.72 9.75
CA ARG A 110 -22.45 13.71 11.12
C ARG A 110 -21.36 13.35 12.11
N LEU A 111 -21.42 14.01 13.26
CA LEU A 111 -20.67 13.63 14.44
C LEU A 111 -21.41 12.49 15.15
N VAL A 112 -20.73 11.35 15.33
CA VAL A 112 -21.25 10.20 16.06
C VAL A 112 -20.57 10.18 17.43
N ASP A 113 -21.36 10.28 18.49
CA ASP A 113 -20.83 10.25 19.87
C ASP A 113 -20.16 8.89 20.15
N TYR A 114 -19.11 8.89 20.97
CA TYR A 114 -18.42 7.65 21.35
C TYR A 114 -19.32 6.71 22.17
N ASP A 115 -20.19 7.29 22.98
CA ASP A 115 -21.03 6.59 23.96
C ASP A 115 -22.47 6.39 23.46
N ALA A 116 -22.66 6.25 22.15
CA ALA A 116 -23.97 5.91 21.59
C ALA A 116 -24.29 4.42 21.82
N ASP A 117 -24.52 4.05 23.09
CA ASP A 117 -25.20 2.83 23.55
C ASP A 117 -26.39 3.20 24.45
#